data_AF-A0A954H193-F1
#
_entry.id   AF-A0A954H193-F1
#
_cell.length_a   1.000
_cell.length_b   1.000
_cell.length_c   1.000
_cell.angle_alpha   90.00
_cell.angle_beta   90.00
_cell.angle_gamma   90.00
#
_symmetry.space_group_name_H-M   'P 1'
#
loop_
_entity.id
_entity.type
_entity.pdbx_description
1 polymer ?
#
loop_
_entity_poly.entity_id
_entity_poly.type
_entity_poly.pdbx_seq_one_letter_code
_entity_poly.pdbx_strand_id
1 'polypeptide(L)'
;SRLVTIKGFMDAESFAQAVRRQLDALEISERVILTIGKRRTIKIRDKEVVGFEVILEGLTAEESIVLQEQGLGGRRHMGCGVFVAAKSEVRV
;
A
#
# COMPACT_ATOMS: atom_id res chain seq x y z
N SER A 1 -2.33 2.18 4.33
CA SER A 1 -3.25 1.01 4.21
C SER A 1 -2.85 -0.09 5.17
N ARG A 2 -3.82 -0.82 5.76
CA ARG A 2 -3.55 -1.95 6.68
C ARG A 2 -3.14 -3.24 5.96
N LEU A 3 -3.43 -3.35 4.67
CA LEU A 3 -3.07 -4.50 3.86
C LEU A 3 -3.12 -4.12 2.38
N VAL A 4 -2.00 -4.26 1.68
CA VAL A 4 -1.90 -4.16 0.23
C VAL A 4 -1.44 -5.51 -0.31
N THR A 5 -2.07 -6.01 -1.36
CA THR A 5 -1.70 -7.29 -1.99
C THR A 5 -1.28 -7.07 -3.43
N ILE A 6 -0.13 -7.62 -3.82
CA ILE A 6 0.35 -7.57 -5.21
C ILE A 6 0.76 -8.99 -5.59
N LYS A 7 0.13 -9.53 -6.64
CA LYS A 7 0.36 -10.92 -7.05
C LYS A 7 1.82 -11.08 -7.49
N GLY A 8 2.49 -12.11 -6.98
CA GLY A 8 3.87 -12.45 -7.36
C GLY A 8 4.96 -11.79 -6.51
N PHE A 9 4.60 -10.91 -5.57
CA PHE A 9 5.55 -10.22 -4.70
C PHE A 9 5.31 -10.61 -3.24
N MET A 10 6.12 -11.55 -2.74
CA MET A 10 5.88 -12.22 -1.46
C MET A 10 6.88 -11.84 -0.37
N ASP A 11 7.98 -11.20 -0.72
CA ASP A 11 8.98 -10.62 0.18
C ASP A 11 8.89 -9.09 0.19
N ALA A 12 9.41 -8.46 1.23
CA ALA A 12 9.23 -7.02 1.44
C ALA A 12 9.95 -6.15 0.40
N GLU A 13 11.11 -6.59 -0.10
CA GLU A 13 11.93 -5.83 -1.04
C GLU A 13 11.28 -5.79 -2.42
N SER A 14 10.97 -6.97 -2.98
CA SER A 14 10.31 -7.06 -4.28
C SER A 14 8.92 -6.39 -4.23
N PHE A 15 8.22 -6.49 -3.10
CA PHE A 15 6.96 -5.82 -2.87
C PHE A 15 7.11 -4.29 -2.84
N ALA A 16 8.12 -3.75 -2.17
CA ALA A 16 8.39 -2.31 -2.16
C ALA A 16 8.62 -1.77 -3.57
N GLN A 17 9.39 -2.49 -4.39
CA GLN A 17 9.61 -2.13 -5.80
C GLN A 17 8.31 -2.15 -6.60
N ALA A 18 7.44 -3.14 -6.37
CA ALA A 18 6.14 -3.22 -7.03
C ALA A 18 5.18 -2.09 -6.60
N VAL A 19 5.21 -1.71 -5.33
CA VAL A 19 4.47 -0.55 -4.82
C VAL A 19 4.97 0.73 -5.47
N ARG A 20 6.29 0.95 -5.53
CA ARG A 20 6.90 2.13 -6.18
C ARG A 20 6.45 2.27 -7.63
N ARG A 21 6.50 1.19 -8.42
CA ARG A 21 6.02 1.20 -9.82
C ARG A 21 4.55 1.60 -9.95
N GLN A 22 3.70 1.21 -9.00
CA GLN A 22 2.29 1.62 -9.02
C GLN A 22 2.10 3.07 -8.58
N LEU A 23 2.92 3.57 -7.66
CA LEU A 23 2.95 5.00 -7.31
C LEU A 23 3.38 5.84 -8.51
N ASP A 24 4.39 5.40 -9.26
CA ASP A 24 4.86 6.05 -10.49
C ASP A 24 3.75 6.11 -11.54
N ALA A 25 2.99 5.02 -11.70
CA ALA A 25 1.84 4.97 -12.61
C ALA A 25 0.68 5.88 -12.19
N LEU A 26 0.63 6.30 -10.92
CA LEU A 26 -0.31 7.29 -10.38
C LEU A 26 0.28 8.71 -10.35
N GLU A 27 1.46 8.92 -10.95
CA GLU A 27 2.19 10.19 -10.94
C GLU A 27 2.52 10.72 -9.53
N ILE A 28 2.58 9.83 -8.54
CA ILE A 28 2.95 10.18 -7.17
C ILE A 28 4.47 10.37 -7.12
N SER A 29 4.93 11.49 -6.56
CA SER A 29 6.33 11.87 -6.54
C SER A 29 7.25 10.84 -5.85
N GLU A 30 8.50 10.74 -6.32
CA GLU A 30 9.55 9.94 -5.67
C GLU A 30 9.92 10.46 -4.28
N ARG A 31 9.63 11.73 -3.97
CA ARG A 31 9.84 12.31 -2.64
C ARG A 31 8.97 11.68 -1.55
N VAL A 32 7.88 11.00 -1.94
CA VAL A 32 6.98 10.32 -1.00
C VAL A 32 7.71 9.16 -0.36
N ILE A 33 7.78 9.18 0.96
CA ILE A 33 8.46 8.15 1.74
C ILE A 33 7.54 6.94 1.80
N LEU A 34 8.03 5.80 1.26
CA LEU A 34 7.35 4.52 1.30
C LEU A 34 7.90 3.65 2.43
N THR A 35 7.05 3.30 3.39
CA THR A 35 7.37 2.37 4.46
C THR A 35 6.54 1.09 4.31
N ILE A 36 7.22 -0.05 4.16
CA ILE A 36 6.62 -1.39 4.20
C ILE A 36 6.58 -1.87 5.65
N GLY A 37 5.37 -2.08 6.17
CA GLY A 37 5.15 -2.54 7.54
C GLY A 37 5.03 -4.06 7.64
N LYS A 38 4.16 -4.52 8.54
CA LYS A 38 4.04 -5.96 8.85
C LYS A 38 3.58 -6.75 7.62
N ARG A 39 4.23 -7.90 7.39
CA ARG A 39 3.73 -8.95 6.50
C ARG A 39 2.44 -9.53 7.09
N ARG A 40 1.41 -9.63 6.26
CA ARG A 40 0.09 -10.15 6.62
C ARG A 40 -0.36 -11.16 5.56
N THR A 41 -1.17 -12.12 5.97
CA THR A 41 -1.78 -13.09 5.07
C THR A 41 -3.28 -13.05 5.26
N ILE A 42 -4.02 -13.07 4.16
CA ILE A 42 -5.47 -13.30 4.17
C ILE A 42 -5.77 -14.60 3.45
N LYS A 43 -6.75 -15.34 3.97
CA LYS A 43 -7.26 -16.54 3.32
C LYS A 43 -8.48 -16.18 2.48
N ILE A 44 -8.44 -16.51 1.19
CA ILE A 44 -9.53 -16.34 0.25
C ILE A 44 -9.89 -17.73 -0.29
N ARG A 45 -11.01 -18.29 0.18
CA ARG A 45 -11.37 -19.70 -0.01
C ARG A 45 -10.21 -20.60 0.46
N ASP A 46 -9.63 -21.39 -0.42
CA ASP A 46 -8.54 -22.33 -0.10
C ASP A 46 -7.15 -21.76 -0.44
N LYS A 47 -7.06 -20.46 -0.74
CA LYS A 47 -5.80 -19.82 -1.13
C LYS A 47 -5.35 -18.81 -0.09
N GLU A 48 -4.07 -18.88 0.26
CA GLU A 48 -3.41 -17.83 1.03
C GLU A 48 -2.90 -16.74 0.11
N VAL A 49 -3.16 -15.48 0.48
CA VAL A 49 -2.69 -14.31 -0.22
C VAL A 49 -1.84 -13.49 0.74
N VAL A 50 -0.57 -13.34 0.40
CA VAL A 50 0.38 -12.51 1.12
C VAL A 50 0.19 -11.04 0.72
N GLY A 51 0.35 -10.15 1.68
CA GLY A 51 0.43 -8.72 1.50
C GLY A 51 1.15 -8.05 2.66
N PHE A 52 1.25 -6.72 2.60
CA PHE A 52 1.97 -5.94 3.59
C PHE A 52 1.17 -4.70 3.99
N GLU A 53 1.41 -4.20 5.20
CA GLU A 53 1.06 -2.82 5.56
C GLU A 53 1.88 -1.85 4.71
N VAL A 54 1.26 -0.77 4.26
CA VAL A 54 1.93 0.28 3.48
C VAL A 54 1.59 1.62 4.08
N ILE A 55 2.62 2.38 4.44
CA ILE A 55 2.53 3.76 4.92
C ILE A 55 3.24 4.65 3.89
N LEU A 56 2.60 5.76 3.55
CA LEU A 56 3.09 6.76 2.60
C LEU A 56 3.06 8.12 3.28
N GLU A 57 4.19 8.82 3.27
CA GLU A 57 4.36 10.12 3.94
C GLU A 57 4.88 11.17 2.97
N GLY A 58 4.51 12.43 3.19
CA GLY A 58 4.94 13.55 2.35
C GLY A 58 4.11 13.78 1.08
N LEU A 59 2.97 13.09 0.91
CA LEU A 59 2.03 13.33 -0.19
C LEU A 59 1.52 14.78 -0.21
N THR A 60 1.33 15.37 -1.40
CA THR A 60 0.47 16.57 -1.53
C THR A 60 -0.99 16.20 -1.28
N ALA A 61 -1.87 17.22 -1.18
CA ALA A 61 -3.30 16.99 -1.09
C ALA A 61 -3.82 16.22 -2.32
N GLU A 62 -3.36 16.61 -3.52
CA GLU A 62 -3.74 15.99 -4.79
C GLU A 62 -3.25 14.54 -4.87
N GLU A 63 -1.98 14.28 -4.58
CA GLU A 63 -1.41 12.92 -4.55
C GLU A 63 -2.15 12.03 -3.53
N SER A 64 -2.50 12.59 -2.37
CA SER A 64 -3.26 11.90 -1.33
C SER A 64 -4.66 11.54 -1.79
N ILE A 65 -5.36 12.43 -2.51
CA ILE A 65 -6.69 12.17 -3.06
C ILE A 65 -6.60 11.08 -4.14
N VAL A 66 -5.69 11.22 -5.10
CA VAL A 66 -5.47 10.22 -6.17
C VAL A 66 -5.18 8.84 -5.58
N LEU A 67 -4.31 8.75 -4.58
CA LEU A 67 -3.99 7.50 -3.89
C LEU A 67 -5.21 6.88 -3.22
N GLN A 68 -6.06 7.68 -2.58
CA GLN A 68 -7.26 7.20 -1.88
C GLN A 68 -8.34 6.74 -2.85
N GLU A 69 -8.52 7.43 -3.98
CA GLU A 69 -9.48 7.06 -5.03
C GLU A 69 -9.07 5.78 -5.75
N GLN A 70 -7.79 5.68 -6.14
CA GLN A 70 -7.31 4.58 -6.98
C GLN A 70 -6.88 3.36 -6.15
N GLY A 71 -6.27 3.59 -4.99
CA GLY A 71 -5.65 2.57 -4.15
C GLY A 71 -4.51 1.81 -4.83
N LEU A 72 -3.86 0.91 -4.09
CA LEU A 72 -2.74 0.10 -4.62
C LEU A 72 -3.04 -1.39 -4.58
N GLY A 73 -2.48 -2.12 -5.54
CA GLY A 73 -2.57 -3.57 -5.61
C GLY A 73 -3.96 -4.09 -5.98
N GLY A 74 -4.19 -5.37 -5.69
CA GLY A 74 -5.44 -6.07 -6.01
C GLY A 74 -6.40 -6.20 -4.83
N ARG A 75 -7.59 -6.75 -5.11
CA ARG A 75 -8.63 -7.13 -4.11
C ARG A 75 -9.16 -5.93 -3.32
N ARG A 76 -9.27 -4.77 -3.96
CA ARG A 76 -9.80 -3.53 -3.36
C ARG A 76 -11.24 -3.65 -2.87
N HIS A 77 -12.07 -4.41 -3.59
CA HIS A 77 -13.43 -4.74 -3.15
C HIS A 77 -13.49 -5.59 -1.87
N MET A 78 -12.36 -6.14 -1.41
CA MET A 78 -12.23 -6.85 -0.13
C MET A 78 -11.50 -6.01 0.93
N GLY A 79 -11.35 -4.69 0.71
CA GLY A 79 -10.69 -3.77 1.64
C GLY A 79 -9.14 -3.77 1.59
N CYS A 80 -8.53 -4.54 0.68
CA CYS A 80 -7.07 -4.46 0.45
C CYS A 80 -6.73 -3.22 -0.37
N GLY A 81 -5.56 -2.62 -0.20
CA GLY A 81 -5.13 -1.54 -1.09
C GLY A 81 -5.84 -0.21 -0.88
N VAL A 82 -6.76 -0.13 0.08
CA VAL A 82 -7.49 1.08 0.43
C VAL A 82 -6.65 1.90 1.40
N PHE A 83 -6.47 3.18 1.09
CA PHE A 83 -5.72 4.13 1.89
C PHE A 83 -6.67 5.05 2.66
N VAL A 84 -6.25 5.38 3.87
CA VAL A 84 -6.90 6.33 4.76
C VAL A 84 -5.80 7.14 5.41
N ALA A 85 -6.14 8.33 5.91
CA ALA A 85 -5.21 9.14 6.68
C ALA A 85 -4.56 8.30 7.80
N ALA A 86 -3.23 8.32 7.85
CA ALA A 86 -2.51 7.67 8.93
C ALA A 86 -2.88 8.36 10.25
N LYS A 87 -3.16 7.59 11.30
CA LYS A 87 -3.22 8.15 12.64
C LYS A 87 -1.80 8.57 13.01
N SER A 88 -1.56 9.86 13.18
CA SER A 88 -0.34 10.35 13.80
C SER A 88 -0.34 9.90 15.25
N GLU A 89 0.32 8.78 15.56
CA GLU A 89 0.80 8.60 16.92
C GLU A 89 2.01 9.52 17.05
N VAL A 90 1.84 10.63 17.77
CA VAL A 90 2.98 11.35 18.35
C VAL A 90 3.68 10.32 19.23
N ARG A 91 4.84 9.82 18.79
CA ARG A 91 5.75 9.10 19.66
C ARG A 91 6.31 10.15 20.62
N VAL A 92 5.62 10.34 21.75
CA VAL A 92 6.12 11.11 22.90
C VAL A 92 7.23 10.30 23.58
#